data_AF-A0A978RZ26-F1
#
_entry.id   AF-A0A978RZ26-F1
#
_cell.length_a   1.000
_cell.length_b   1.000
_cell.length_c   1.000
_cell.angle_alpha   90.00
_cell.angle_beta   90.00
_cell.angle_gamma   90.00
#
_symmetry.space_group_name_H-M   'P 1'
#
loop_
_entity.id
_entity.type
_entity.pdbx_description
1 polymer ?
#
loop_
_entity_poly.entity_id
_entity_poly.type
_entity_poly.pdbx_seq_one_letter_code
_entity_poly.pdbx_strand_id
1 'polypeptide(L)' 'MATESFKVIQTFGIDYTKYKILVQAKSSNRYFVWYEEQIGADLGQEVLITYEGNNWQTINNPLNGRRARITQAEKVN' A
#
# COMPACT_ATOMS: atom_id res chain seq x y z
N MET A 1 6.89 14.32 -7.42
CA MET A 1 6.60 13.27 -6.42
C MET A 1 5.27 13.62 -5.75
N ALA A 2 4.34 12.68 -5.67
CA ALA A 2 3.04 12.88 -5.04
C ALA A 2 2.82 11.84 -3.94
N THR A 3 2.00 12.16 -2.95
CA THR A 3 1.62 11.25 -1.86
C THR A 3 0.11 11.25 -1.71
N GLU A 4 -0.50 10.07 -1.62
CA GLU A 4 -1.93 9.91 -1.37
C GLU A 4 -2.16 8.91 -0.22
N SER A 5 -3.24 9.15 0.53
CA SER A 5 -3.69 8.25 1.60
C SER A 5 -4.66 7.21 1.06
N PHE A 6 -4.46 5.96 1.48
CA PHE A 6 -5.31 4.83 1.14
C PHE A 6 -5.76 4.10 2.39
N LYS A 7 -7.02 3.67 2.40
CA LYS A 7 -7.55 2.82 3.47
C LYS A 7 -7.19 1.37 3.21
N VAL A 8 -6.66 0.68 4.21
CA VAL A 8 -6.43 -0.78 4.17
C VAL A 8 -7.78 -1.50 4.28
N ILE A 9 -8.12 -2.27 3.25
CA ILE A 9 -9.39 -3.02 3.16
C ILE A 9 -9.18 -4.51 3.45
N GLN A 10 -7.98 -5.03 3.21
CA GLN A 10 -7.63 -6.41 3.54
C GLN A 10 -6.12 -6.56 3.66
N THR A 11 -5.68 -7.40 4.60
CA THR A 11 -4.29 -7.84 4.72
C THR A 11 -4.18 -9.31 4.32
N PHE A 12 -3.15 -9.66 3.55
CA PHE A 12 -2.93 -11.05 3.11
C PHE A 12 -1.68 -11.67 3.74
N GLY A 13 -0.84 -10.87 4.40
CA GLY A 13 0.46 -11.32 4.88
C GLY A 13 1.48 -11.43 3.75
N ILE A 14 2.32 -12.46 3.78
CA ILE A 14 3.35 -12.71 2.78
C ILE A 14 2.74 -13.48 1.60
N ASP A 15 2.87 -12.92 0.40
CA ASP A 15 2.63 -13.53 -0.90
C ASP A 15 3.99 -13.83 -1.55
N TYR A 16 4.41 -15.09 -1.51
CA TYR A 16 5.74 -15.57 -1.87
C TYR A 16 6.88 -14.88 -1.07
N THR A 17 7.47 -13.81 -1.60
CA THR A 17 8.58 -13.07 -0.96
C THR A 17 8.22 -11.61 -0.61
N LYS A 18 6.98 -11.20 -0.88
CA LYS A 18 6.53 -9.81 -0.68
C LYS A 18 5.29 -9.79 0.20
N TYR A 19 5.11 -8.73 0.95
CA TYR A 19 3.86 -8.51 1.68
C TYR A 19 2.79 -8.01 0.72
N LYS A 20 1.55 -8.45 0.91
CA LYS A 20 0.41 -8.06 0.08
C LYS A 20 -0.73 -7.50 0.93
N ILE A 21 -1.29 -6.39 0.46
CA ILE A 21 -2.51 -5.79 1.02
C ILE A 21 -3.46 -5.34 -0.10
N LEU A 22 -4.74 -5.23 0.23
CA LEU A 22 -5.73 -4.52 -0.59
C LEU A 22 -5.99 -3.16 0.04
N VAL A 23 -5.88 -2.11 -0.76
CA VAL A 23 -6.10 -0.73 -0.33
C VAL A 23 -7.12 -0.02 -1.22
N GLN A 24 -7.78 1.00 -0.67
CA GLN A 24 -8.76 1.81 -1.38
C GLN A 24 -8.37 3.29 -1.34
N ALA A 25 -8.33 3.92 -2.52
CA ALA A 25 -8.12 5.35 -2.70
C ALA A 25 -9.38 6.14 -2.30
N LYS A 26 -9.24 7.46 -2.10
CA LYS A 26 -10.41 8.34 -1.91
C LYS A 26 -11.37 8.34 -3.10
N SER A 27 -10.85 8.08 -4.31
CA SER A 27 -11.64 7.88 -5.53
C SER A 27 -12.45 6.57 -5.56
N SER A 28 -12.45 5.79 -4.47
CA SER A 28 -13.06 4.46 -4.34
C SER A 28 -12.39 3.36 -5.16
N ASN A 29 -11.42 3.69 -6.02
CA ASN A 29 -10.58 2.72 -6.71
C ASN A 29 -9.83 1.85 -5.70
N ARG A 30 -9.78 0.54 -5.96
CA ARG A 30 -9.11 -0.44 -5.11
C ARG A 30 -7.89 -0.99 -5.82
N TYR A 31 -6.86 -1.31 -5.04
CA TYR A 31 -5.59 -1.81 -5.56
C TYR A 31 -5.04 -2.92 -4.66
N PHE A 32 -4.58 -4.01 -5.28
CA PHE A 32 -3.62 -4.89 -4.62
C PHE A 32 -2.25 -4.24 -4.67
N VAL A 33 -1.52 -4.28 -3.57
CA VAL A 33 -0.19 -3.69 -3.43
C VAL A 33 0.76 -4.70 -2.82
N TRP A 34 1.90 -4.92 -3.48
CA TRP A 34 2.99 -5.77 -3.02
C TRP A 34 4.20 -4.93 -2.63
N TYR A 35 4.80 -5.24 -1.49
CA TYR A 35 5.91 -4.45 -0.93
C TYR A 35 6.92 -5.31 -0.15
N GLU A 36 8.15 -4.82 -0.02
CA GLU A 36 9.30 -5.66 0.36
C GLU A 36 9.40 -5.99 1.85
N GLU A 37 8.95 -5.09 2.73
CA GLU A 37 9.17 -5.19 4.17
C GLU A 37 7.89 -4.95 4.96
N GLN A 38 7.76 -5.60 6.13
CA GLN A 38 6.55 -5.46 6.95
C GLN A 38 6.43 -4.06 7.55
N ILE A 39 5.38 -3.33 7.16
CA ILE A 39 5.04 -2.00 7.71
C ILE A 39 4.07 -2.05 8.91
N GLY A 40 3.50 -3.22 9.21
CA GLY A 40 2.56 -3.41 10.31
C GLY A 40 1.28 -2.57 10.16
N ALA A 41 0.64 -2.61 8.98
CA ALA A 41 -0.63 -1.94 8.73
C ALA A 41 -1.79 -2.92 8.92
N ASP A 42 -2.80 -2.49 9.68
CA ASP A 42 -3.98 -3.30 10.00
C ASP A 42 -5.21 -2.88 9.19
N LEU A 43 -6.23 -3.75 9.19
CA LEU A 43 -7.51 -3.51 8.56
C LEU A 43 -8.13 -2.18 9.06
N GLY A 44 -8.55 -1.33 8.12
CA GLY A 44 -9.21 -0.06 8.40
C GLY A 44 -8.26 1.11 8.64
N GLN A 45 -6.96 0.88 8.84
CA GLN A 45 -5.96 1.95 8.96
C GLN A 45 -5.72 2.65 7.62
N GLU A 46 -5.15 3.85 7.69
CA GLU A 46 -4.64 4.55 6.52
C GLU A 46 -3.14 4.28 6.33
N VAL A 47 -2.75 4.08 5.07
CA VAL A 47 -1.35 4.04 4.64
C VAL A 47 -1.10 5.14 3.62
N LEU A 48 0.10 5.71 3.65
CA LEU A 48 0.52 6.74 2.70
C LEU A 48 1.33 6.10 1.59
N ILE A 49 0.93 6.34 0.36
CA ILE A 49 1.60 5.82 -0.82
C ILE A 49 2.18 6.97 -1.62
N THR A 50 3.44 6.81 -2.01
CA THR A 50 4.19 7.81 -2.78
C THR A 50 4.36 7.38 -4.23
N TYR A 51 4.33 8.35 -5.13
CA TYR A 51 4.35 8.15 -6.58
C TYR A 51 5.34 9.08 -7.26
N GLU A 52 5.94 8.56 -8.33
CA GLU A 52 6.67 9.34 -9.32
C GLU A 52 6.00 9.15 -10.69
N GLY A 53 5.20 10.13 -11.10
CA GLY A 53 4.28 9.98 -12.22
C GLY A 53 3.24 8.90 -11.90
N ASN A 54 3.14 7.88 -12.75
CA ASN A 54 2.26 6.72 -12.54
C ASN A 54 2.93 5.56 -11.78
N ASN A 55 4.21 5.71 -11.42
CA ASN A 55 4.98 4.64 -10.79
C ASN A 55 4.82 4.71 -9.27
N TRP A 56 4.32 3.63 -8.68
CA TRP A 56 4.19 3.44 -7.23
C TRP A 56 5.58 3.19 -6.64
N GLN A 57 5.95 3.96 -5.61
CA GLN A 57 7.32 3.95 -5.07
C GLN A 57 7.40 3.31 -3.69
N THR A 58 6.72 3.91 -2.71
CA THR A 58 6.77 3.44 -1.32
C THR A 58 5.41 3.48 -0.66
N ILE A 59 5.23 2.58 0.29
CA ILE A 59 4.11 2.55 1.23
C ILE A 59 4.64 2.84 2.63
N ASN A 60 3.94 3.69 3.36
CA ASN A 60 4.29 4.11 4.71
C ASN A 60 3.09 3.95 5.64
N ASN A 61 3.30 3.35 6.81
CA ASN A 61 2.33 3.38 7.89
C ASN A 61 2.59 4.63 8.76
N PRO A 62 1.73 5.66 8.71
CA PRO A 62 1.94 6.89 9.47
C PRO A 62 1.86 6.70 11.00
N LEU A 63 1.25 5.61 11.50
CA LEU A 63 1.10 5.36 12.94
C LEU A 63 2.41 4.91 13.60
N ASN A 64 3.27 4.22 12.86
CA ASN A 64 4.53 3.67 13.38
C ASN A 64 5.77 4.14 12.60
N GLY A 65 5.59 4.93 11.54
CA GLY A 65 6.67 5.48 10.72
C GLY A 65 7.39 4.47 9.82
N ARG A 66 6.96 3.19 9.79
CA ARG A 66 7.58 2.16 8.96
C ARG A 66 7.21 2.35 7.50
N ARG A 67 8.22 2.20 6.65
CA ARG A 67 8.12 2.37 5.20
C ARG A 67 8.71 1.16 4.49
N ALA A 68 8.11 0.78 3.37
CA ALA A 68 8.64 -0.23 2.47
C ALA A 68 8.55 0.22 1.01
N ARG A 69 9.43 -0.31 0.18
CA ARG A 69 9.34 -0.15 -1.28
C ARG A 69 8.19 -0.99 -1.82
N ILE A 70 7.42 -0.40 -2.73
CA ILE A 70 6.37 -1.10 -3.49
C ILE A 70 7.01 -1.72 -4.72
N THR A 71 6.72 -2.99 -4.96
CA THR A 71 7.23 -3.73 -6.13
C THR A 71 6.18 -3.87 -7.22
N GLN A 72 4.90 -3.86 -6.85
CA GLN A 72 3.79 -4.00 -7.77
C GLN A 72 2.52 -3.38 -7.17
N ALA A 73 1.69 -2.80 -8.04
CA ALA A 73 0.33 -2.42 -7.72
C ALA A 73 -0.60 -2.79 -8.88
N GLU A 74 -1.76 -3.36 -8.58
CA GLU A 74 -2.74 -3.78 -9.57
C GLU A 74 -4.12 -3.27 -9.18
N LYS A 75 -4.79 -2.58 -10.10
CA LYS A 75 -6.15 -2.08 -9.89
C LYS A 75 -7.14 -3.25 -9.90
N VAL A 76 -8.04 -3.27 -8.94
CA VAL A 76 -9.18 -4.21 -8.93
C VAL A 76 -10.27 -3.69 -9.86
N ASN A 77 -10.76 -4.58 -10.73
CA ASN A 77 -11.91 -4.32 -11.60
C ASN A 77 -13.23 -4.44 -10.85
#